data_AF-A0A1C5WVZ7-F1
#
_entry.id   AF-A0A1C5WVZ7-F1
#
_cell.length_a   1.000
_cell.length_b   1.000
_cell.length_c   1.000
_cell.angle_alpha   90.00
_cell.angle_beta   90.00
_cell.angle_gamma   90.00
#
_symmetry.space_group_name_H-M   'P 1'
#
loop_
_entity.id
_entity.type
_entity.pdbx_description
1 polymer ?
#
loop_
_entity_poly.entity_id
_entity_poly.type
_entity_poly.pdbx_seq_one_letter_code
_entity_poly.pdbx_strand_id
1 'polypeptide(L)'
;MQYTEEQIARANQTDLVSFLNEQGEQLVKSGREYRWKKHDSVTISGNRWYRHSQSKGGYPVDFVMEFYYATFPEAVKMLIGEEGEGRQKSCPAPSKDFRLPEKNKDNEMIVKYLTESRELEKNLVMEWIVRGDIYEEKKHHNVVFIGRDADGIPRYAHCRGTGEMKYRGDVAGSDKAFGFCHRGTDNQLFVFEAAIDLLSFIQLFPKDWKKRSYLSLGGVSSVALMTFLSERPQITSVFLCLDNDQAGNEACEKLAGEISEGYSVIRLKPSRKDWNEILCDKNTDRKKAIAETITIKVPEAEELVPMLCYEDIKQTSVEWLWFPYIPFGKLTIIQGNPGEGKTYFAMMLTAACTNRKLFPNMEDIEPFNVIYQTAEDGMGDTIKPRLIEAGADLSRVMVIDDTEEALTLSDDRIEKAVRQNRVRLVIIDPVQAFIGADVDMNRANEVRPVFRKLGMIAEKTGCAIVLIGHLNKSSGTQSTYRGLGSIDIMAAVRSLIFIGKVRKDPTTRVLIHEKSSLAPPGETMAFKLGDEEGFRWVGAYEISADELLDGKEGKATETKLERGRKLIRELLADKKEISIRELDEKAKEQGISGRTMRDVRSRMKNELEYQVNEKQENSIRLKE
;
A
#
# COMPACT_ATOMS: atom_id res chain seq x y z
N MET A 1 21.94 -25.18 13.37
CA MET A 1 21.22 -26.15 14.22
C MET A 1 21.04 -27.41 13.40
N GLN A 2 21.44 -28.56 13.92
CA GLN A 2 21.28 -29.83 13.21
C GLN A 2 20.28 -30.66 14.02
N TYR A 3 19.23 -31.12 13.37
CA TYR A 3 18.25 -32.03 13.97
C TYR A 3 18.74 -33.47 13.74
N THR A 4 18.53 -34.35 14.72
CA THR A 4 18.85 -35.78 14.56
C THR A 4 17.96 -36.40 13.48
N GLU A 5 18.41 -37.51 12.87
CA GLU A 5 17.58 -38.24 11.89
C GLU A 5 16.23 -38.67 12.51
N GLU A 6 16.20 -38.96 13.81
CA GLU A 6 14.99 -39.24 14.57
C GLU A 6 14.07 -38.01 14.72
N GLN A 7 14.63 -36.81 14.93
CA GLN A 7 13.86 -35.56 14.96
C GLN A 7 13.27 -35.23 13.59
N ILE A 8 14.04 -35.42 12.52
CA ILE A 8 13.59 -35.19 11.15
C ILE A 8 12.50 -36.21 10.77
N ALA A 9 12.67 -37.48 11.15
CA ALA A 9 11.65 -38.51 10.96
C ALA A 9 10.36 -38.20 11.71
N ARG A 10 10.44 -37.72 12.95
CA ARG A 10 9.28 -37.27 13.74
C ARG A 10 8.59 -36.07 13.11
N ALA A 11 9.34 -35.05 12.67
CA ALA A 11 8.78 -33.90 11.97
C ALA A 11 8.07 -34.31 10.67
N ASN A 12 8.58 -35.32 9.97
CA ASN A 12 7.92 -35.86 8.78
C ASN A 12 6.73 -36.80 9.07
N GLN A 13 6.51 -37.17 10.33
CA GLN A 13 5.34 -37.92 10.78
C GLN A 13 4.23 -37.01 11.33
N THR A 14 4.47 -35.71 11.48
CA THR A 14 3.46 -34.74 11.94
C THR A 14 2.24 -34.76 11.02
N ASP A 15 1.05 -34.82 11.62
CA ASP A 15 -0.22 -34.74 10.89
C ASP A 15 -0.46 -33.30 10.40
N LEU A 16 -0.45 -33.10 9.08
CA LEU A 16 -0.56 -31.77 8.48
C LEU A 16 -1.94 -31.14 8.68
N VAL A 17 -2.98 -31.96 8.84
CA VAL A 17 -4.34 -31.49 9.11
C VAL A 17 -4.40 -30.82 10.48
N SER A 18 -3.83 -31.47 11.50
CA SER A 18 -3.74 -30.93 12.85
C SER A 18 -2.86 -29.68 12.89
N PHE A 19 -1.69 -29.73 12.26
CA PHE A 19 -0.77 -28.59 12.16
C PHE A 19 -1.42 -27.34 11.55
N LEU A 20 -2.13 -27.47 10.43
CA LEU A 20 -2.80 -26.34 9.79
C LEU A 20 -3.95 -25.78 10.62
N ASN A 21 -4.73 -26.64 11.29
CA ASN A 21 -5.78 -26.18 12.20
C ASN A 21 -5.20 -25.38 13.38
N GLU A 22 -4.05 -25.78 13.94
CA GLU A 22 -3.36 -25.02 14.99
C GLU A 22 -2.86 -23.65 14.52
N GLN A 23 -2.47 -23.53 13.25
CA GLN A 23 -2.12 -22.25 12.62
C GLN A 23 -3.36 -21.40 12.22
N GLY A 24 -4.58 -21.87 12.52
CA GLY A 24 -5.83 -21.17 12.20
C GLY A 24 -6.26 -21.27 10.74
N GLU A 25 -5.69 -22.20 9.98
CA GLU A 25 -5.98 -22.39 8.55
C GLU A 25 -7.24 -23.25 8.33
N GLN A 26 -8.03 -22.92 7.30
CA GLN A 26 -9.30 -23.62 7.03
C GLN A 26 -9.14 -24.74 6.01
N LEU A 27 -9.54 -25.95 6.40
CA LEU A 27 -9.55 -27.15 5.56
C LEU A 27 -11.00 -27.59 5.22
N VAL A 28 -11.23 -28.02 3.98
CA VAL A 28 -12.52 -28.59 3.52
C VAL A 28 -12.33 -30.07 3.21
N LYS A 29 -13.20 -30.91 3.79
CA LYS A 29 -13.15 -32.36 3.54
C LYS A 29 -13.57 -32.66 2.10
N SER A 30 -12.73 -33.39 1.37
CA SER A 30 -12.95 -33.80 -0.02
C SER A 30 -12.70 -35.31 -0.14
N GLY A 31 -13.71 -36.11 0.15
CA GLY A 31 -13.61 -37.58 0.14
C GLY A 31 -12.76 -38.11 1.30
N ARG A 32 -11.66 -38.80 0.99
CA ARG A 32 -10.68 -39.33 1.98
C ARG A 32 -9.57 -38.33 2.32
N GLU A 33 -9.51 -37.19 1.66
CA GLU A 33 -8.47 -36.16 1.81
C GLU A 33 -9.08 -34.82 2.24
N TYR A 34 -8.23 -33.88 2.63
CA TYR A 34 -8.59 -32.51 2.96
C TYR A 34 -8.02 -31.55 1.91
N ARG A 35 -8.82 -30.59 1.45
CA ARG A 35 -8.39 -29.51 0.57
C ARG A 35 -8.18 -28.24 1.38
N TRP A 36 -7.05 -27.57 1.19
CA TRP A 36 -6.74 -26.33 1.89
C TRP A 36 -7.44 -25.13 1.21
N LYS A 37 -8.21 -24.32 1.95
CA LYS A 37 -8.94 -23.19 1.35
C LYS A 37 -8.03 -22.09 0.82
N LYS A 38 -6.87 -21.87 1.46
CA LYS A 38 -5.90 -20.85 1.05
C LYS A 38 -5.19 -21.22 -0.25
N HIS A 39 -5.03 -22.52 -0.50
CA HIS A 39 -4.48 -23.09 -1.73
C HIS A 39 -5.38 -24.21 -2.26
N ASP A 40 -6.34 -23.83 -3.09
CA ASP A 40 -7.35 -24.69 -3.71
C ASP A 40 -6.80 -25.90 -4.49
N SER A 41 -5.57 -25.80 -4.99
CA SER A 41 -4.84 -26.85 -5.69
C SER A 41 -4.08 -27.82 -4.78
N VAL A 42 -4.09 -27.63 -3.45
CA VAL A 42 -3.36 -28.46 -2.48
C VAL A 42 -4.31 -29.38 -1.73
N THR A 43 -4.07 -30.68 -1.83
CA THR A 43 -4.73 -31.72 -1.03
C THR A 43 -3.78 -32.31 0.00
N ILE A 44 -4.34 -32.70 1.14
CA ILE A 44 -3.62 -33.17 2.32
C ILE A 44 -4.26 -34.46 2.78
N SER A 45 -3.43 -35.48 2.98
CA SER A 45 -3.81 -36.82 3.42
C SER A 45 -2.86 -37.26 4.52
N GLY A 46 -3.27 -37.02 5.78
CA GLY A 46 -2.45 -37.28 6.97
C GLY A 46 -1.16 -36.45 6.97
N ASN A 47 -0.01 -37.13 6.92
CA ASN A 47 1.32 -36.52 6.86
C ASN A 47 1.84 -36.32 5.42
N ARG A 48 0.98 -36.34 4.40
CA ARG A 48 1.39 -36.09 3.02
C ARG A 48 0.54 -35.00 2.40
N TRP A 49 1.18 -34.22 1.53
CA TRP A 49 0.51 -33.21 0.73
C TRP A 49 0.82 -33.39 -0.75
N TYR A 50 -0.12 -32.94 -1.58
CA TYR A 50 0.04 -32.95 -3.02
C TYR A 50 -0.57 -31.68 -3.62
N ARG A 51 0.17 -31.04 -4.53
CA ARG A 51 -0.28 -29.86 -5.27
C ARG A 51 -0.53 -30.24 -6.72
N HIS A 52 -1.82 -30.27 -7.10
CA HIS A 52 -2.26 -30.68 -8.42
C HIS A 52 -1.79 -29.75 -9.55
N SER A 53 -1.59 -28.46 -9.27
CA SER A 53 -1.18 -27.48 -10.29
C SER A 53 0.27 -27.64 -10.76
N GLN A 54 1.12 -28.30 -9.96
CA GLN A 54 2.56 -28.43 -10.23
C GLN A 54 3.05 -29.88 -10.19
N SER A 55 2.14 -30.85 -10.02
CA SER A 55 2.46 -32.28 -9.88
C SER A 55 3.54 -32.58 -8.83
N LYS A 56 3.58 -31.80 -7.75
CA LYS A 56 4.58 -31.85 -6.69
C LYS A 56 3.91 -32.24 -5.37
N GLY A 57 4.53 -33.14 -4.63
CA GLY A 57 4.06 -33.55 -3.30
C GLY A 57 5.24 -33.95 -2.43
N GLY A 58 5.00 -34.03 -1.12
CA GLY A 58 6.06 -34.27 -0.16
C GLY A 58 5.53 -34.55 1.25
N TYR A 59 6.45 -34.49 2.20
CA TYR A 59 6.18 -34.68 3.63
C TYR A 59 6.07 -33.32 4.34
N PRO A 60 5.71 -33.28 5.64
CA PRO A 60 5.43 -32.06 6.37
C PRO A 60 6.59 -31.06 6.39
N VAL A 61 7.85 -31.52 6.44
CA VAL A 61 9.02 -30.61 6.38
C VAL A 61 9.07 -29.88 5.03
N ASP A 62 8.90 -30.61 3.93
CA ASP A 62 8.84 -30.02 2.58
C ASP A 62 7.65 -29.07 2.43
N PHE A 63 6.52 -29.38 3.08
CA PHE A 63 5.32 -28.54 3.09
C PHE A 63 5.59 -27.18 3.73
N VAL A 64 6.20 -27.17 4.91
CA VAL A 64 6.50 -25.92 5.64
C VAL A 64 7.57 -25.10 4.91
N MET A 65 8.57 -25.75 4.33
CA MET A 65 9.57 -25.07 3.50
C MET A 65 8.92 -24.42 2.26
N GLU A 66 7.99 -25.12 1.59
CA GLU A 66 7.36 -24.63 0.36
C GLU A 66 6.32 -23.53 0.60
N PHE A 67 5.43 -23.69 1.58
CA PHE A 67 4.28 -22.79 1.77
C PHE A 67 4.44 -21.74 2.86
N TYR A 68 5.37 -21.95 3.80
CA TYR A 68 5.70 -20.99 4.86
C TYR A 68 7.07 -20.33 4.65
N TYR A 69 7.76 -20.64 3.54
CA TYR A 69 9.07 -20.08 3.17
C TYR A 69 10.13 -20.22 4.27
N ALA A 70 9.99 -21.26 5.11
CA ALA A 70 10.89 -21.52 6.22
C ALA A 70 12.15 -22.24 5.74
N THR A 71 13.29 -21.96 6.36
CA THR A 71 14.49 -22.78 6.18
C THR A 71 14.28 -24.18 6.79
N PHE A 72 15.04 -25.18 6.36
CA PHE A 72 14.91 -26.55 6.89
C PHE A 72 14.92 -26.62 8.44
N PRO A 73 15.83 -25.92 9.17
CA PRO A 73 15.81 -25.93 10.63
C PRO A 73 14.58 -25.25 11.25
N GLU A 74 14.05 -24.22 10.62
CA GLU A 74 12.83 -23.53 11.05
C GLU A 74 11.60 -24.39 10.78
N ALA A 75 11.56 -25.09 9.64
CA ALA A 75 10.50 -26.01 9.29
C ALA A 75 10.39 -27.17 10.31
N VAL A 76 11.52 -27.78 10.67
CA VAL A 76 11.54 -28.82 11.72
C VAL A 76 11.12 -28.22 13.07
N LYS A 77 11.63 -27.04 13.46
CA LYS A 77 11.22 -26.36 14.70
C LYS A 77 9.70 -26.14 14.76
N MET A 78 9.12 -25.69 13.65
CA MET A 78 7.70 -25.37 13.54
C MET A 78 6.81 -26.62 13.64
N LEU A 79 7.31 -27.78 13.22
CA LEU A 79 6.55 -29.04 13.20
C LEU A 79 6.62 -29.86 14.50
N ILE A 80 7.73 -29.78 15.25
CA ILE A 80 7.90 -30.55 16.49
C ILE A 80 8.07 -29.69 17.74
N GLY A 81 8.22 -28.38 17.62
CA GLY A 81 8.39 -27.44 18.74
C GLY A 81 9.72 -27.57 19.50
N GLU A 82 10.55 -28.56 19.16
CA GLU A 82 11.87 -28.77 19.73
C GLU A 82 12.89 -27.84 19.05
N GLU A 83 13.74 -27.20 19.85
CA GLU A 83 14.95 -26.59 19.30
C GLU A 83 15.94 -27.70 18.94
N GLY A 84 16.43 -27.71 17.70
CA GLY A 84 17.50 -28.61 17.31
C GLY A 84 18.70 -28.41 18.22
N GLU A 85 19.34 -29.51 18.64
CA GLU A 85 20.41 -29.45 19.63
C GLU A 85 21.42 -28.38 19.21
N GLY A 86 21.51 -27.36 20.07
CA GLY A 86 22.51 -26.32 19.93
C GLY A 86 23.84 -27.03 19.85
N ARG A 87 24.56 -26.83 18.74
CA ARG A 87 25.99 -27.09 18.75
C ARG A 87 26.51 -26.34 19.99
N GLN A 88 26.93 -27.07 21.02
CA GLN A 88 28.22 -26.74 21.62
C GLN A 88 29.10 -26.40 20.43
N LYS A 89 29.77 -25.25 20.43
CA LYS A 89 30.78 -24.94 19.43
C LYS A 89 31.95 -25.94 19.57
N SER A 90 31.70 -27.22 19.32
CA SER A 90 32.65 -28.07 18.67
C SER A 90 32.67 -27.56 17.25
N CYS A 91 33.73 -26.82 16.95
CA CYS A 91 34.24 -26.70 15.60
C CYS A 91 33.99 -28.05 14.92
N PRO A 92 33.35 -28.13 13.74
CA PRO A 92 33.50 -29.33 12.96
C PRO A 92 35.01 -29.47 12.84
N ALA A 93 35.55 -30.51 13.51
CA ALA A 93 36.92 -30.89 13.35
C ALA A 93 37.18 -30.86 11.83
N PRO A 94 38.33 -30.35 11.38
CA PRO A 94 38.71 -30.46 9.97
C PRO A 94 38.35 -31.87 9.54
N SER A 95 37.85 -32.05 8.31
CA SER A 95 37.72 -33.39 7.74
C SER A 95 38.98 -34.17 8.14
N LYS A 96 38.85 -35.45 8.50
CA LYS A 96 39.94 -36.23 9.11
C LYS A 96 41.28 -36.16 8.33
N ASP A 97 41.30 -35.57 7.13
CA ASP A 97 42.41 -35.45 6.20
C ASP A 97 42.91 -34.02 5.88
N PHE A 98 42.23 -32.90 6.22
CA PHE A 98 42.79 -31.55 5.92
C PHE A 98 43.82 -31.11 6.97
N ARG A 99 45.07 -30.96 6.56
CA ARG A 99 46.16 -30.43 7.40
C ARG A 99 46.99 -29.43 6.62
N LEU A 100 47.23 -28.28 7.24
CA LEU A 100 48.13 -27.29 6.69
C LEU A 100 49.57 -27.85 6.63
N PRO A 101 50.31 -27.60 5.53
CA PRO A 101 51.73 -27.94 5.46
C PRO A 101 52.55 -27.34 6.61
N GLU A 102 53.60 -28.04 7.04
CA GLU A 102 54.47 -27.58 8.13
C GLU A 102 55.13 -26.25 7.75
N LYS A 103 55.04 -25.25 8.64
CA LYS A 103 55.64 -23.93 8.43
C LYS A 103 57.16 -24.01 8.52
N ASN A 104 57.85 -23.32 7.62
CA ASN A 104 59.28 -23.07 7.76
C ASN A 104 59.54 -22.11 8.95
N LYS A 105 60.78 -22.08 9.46
CA LYS A 105 61.19 -21.20 10.57
C LYS A 105 61.17 -19.73 10.18
N ASP A 106 61.48 -19.44 8.93
CA ASP A 106 61.46 -18.12 8.31
C ASP A 106 60.61 -18.14 7.03
N ASN A 107 60.37 -16.97 6.48
CA ASN A 107 59.63 -16.80 5.22
C ASN A 107 60.52 -16.14 4.16
N GLU A 108 61.85 -16.27 4.27
CA GLU A 108 62.80 -15.53 3.44
C GLU A 108 62.65 -15.88 1.95
N MET A 109 62.44 -17.17 1.64
CA MET A 109 62.37 -17.64 0.27
C MET A 109 61.07 -17.20 -0.40
N ILE A 110 59.93 -17.26 0.29
CA ILE A 110 58.65 -16.79 -0.27
C ILE A 110 58.62 -15.28 -0.39
N VAL A 111 59.23 -14.53 0.55
CA VAL A 111 59.31 -13.08 0.48
C VAL A 111 60.13 -12.71 -0.75
N LYS A 112 61.31 -13.33 -0.92
CA LYS A 112 62.15 -13.15 -2.10
C LYS A 112 61.39 -13.45 -3.39
N TYR A 113 60.68 -14.58 -3.46
CA TYR A 113 59.88 -14.96 -4.63
C TYR A 113 58.79 -13.93 -4.94
N LEU A 114 57.97 -13.56 -3.95
CA LEU A 114 56.86 -12.64 -4.15
C LEU A 114 57.36 -11.22 -4.49
N THR A 115 58.47 -10.76 -3.93
CA THR A 115 58.97 -9.40 -4.18
C THR A 115 59.86 -9.29 -5.41
N GLU A 116 60.75 -10.27 -5.65
CA GLU A 116 61.72 -10.21 -6.76
C GLU A 116 61.17 -10.84 -8.04
N SER A 117 60.44 -11.96 -7.95
CA SER A 117 59.92 -12.66 -9.14
C SER A 117 58.51 -12.21 -9.53
N ARG A 118 57.68 -11.83 -8.55
CA ARG A 118 56.29 -11.39 -8.77
C ARG A 118 56.09 -9.88 -8.64
N GLU A 119 57.16 -9.14 -8.35
CA GLU A 119 57.19 -7.67 -8.18
C GLU A 119 56.14 -7.11 -7.19
N LEU A 120 55.72 -7.92 -6.21
CA LEU A 120 54.81 -7.48 -5.15
C LEU A 120 55.56 -6.61 -4.12
N GLU A 121 54.87 -5.60 -3.60
CA GLU A 121 55.42 -4.71 -2.58
C GLU A 121 55.63 -5.49 -1.28
N LYS A 122 56.85 -5.39 -0.74
CA LYS A 122 57.25 -6.11 0.47
C LYS A 122 56.31 -5.83 1.65
N ASN A 123 55.85 -4.60 1.83
CA ASN A 123 54.95 -4.25 2.92
C ASN A 123 53.59 -4.97 2.81
N LEU A 124 53.04 -5.02 1.60
CA LEU A 124 51.80 -5.75 1.33
C LEU A 124 51.99 -7.24 1.63
N VAL A 125 53.05 -7.87 1.11
CA VAL A 125 53.35 -9.29 1.36
C VAL A 125 53.47 -9.57 2.87
N MET A 126 54.22 -8.73 3.58
CA MET A 126 54.42 -8.89 5.02
C MET A 126 53.12 -8.75 5.82
N GLU A 127 52.20 -7.87 5.42
CA GLU A 127 50.89 -7.74 6.09
C GLU A 127 50.11 -9.06 6.06
N TRP A 128 50.12 -9.78 4.94
CA TRP A 128 49.44 -11.07 4.80
C TRP A 128 50.16 -12.23 5.49
N ILE A 129 51.49 -12.17 5.57
CA ILE A 129 52.30 -13.14 6.35
C ILE A 129 52.04 -12.97 7.85
N VAL A 130 52.05 -11.74 8.36
CA VAL A 130 51.77 -11.44 9.77
C VAL A 130 50.35 -11.84 10.16
N ARG A 131 49.38 -11.61 9.26
CA ARG A 131 47.99 -12.08 9.45
C ARG A 131 47.88 -13.61 9.44
N GLY A 132 48.90 -14.29 8.93
CA GLY A 132 48.99 -15.75 8.91
C GLY A 132 48.17 -16.38 7.79
N ASP A 133 47.90 -15.63 6.71
CA ASP A 133 47.19 -16.14 5.52
C ASP A 133 48.14 -16.55 4.40
N ILE A 134 49.39 -16.11 4.47
CA ILE A 134 50.48 -16.53 3.59
C ILE A 134 51.62 -17.03 4.47
N TYR A 135 52.21 -18.17 4.13
CA TYR A 135 53.43 -18.62 4.81
C TYR A 135 54.24 -19.58 3.93
N GLU A 136 55.47 -19.83 4.35
CA GLU A 136 56.42 -20.72 3.67
C GLU A 136 56.33 -22.17 4.17
N GLU A 137 56.18 -23.12 3.25
CA GLU A 137 56.25 -24.55 3.56
C GLU A 137 57.70 -25.02 3.78
N LYS A 138 57.93 -25.75 4.87
CA LYS A 138 59.27 -26.24 5.26
C LYS A 138 59.95 -27.19 4.27
N LYS A 139 59.21 -28.06 3.58
CA LYS A 139 59.80 -29.16 2.80
C LYS A 139 60.32 -28.73 1.43
N HIS A 140 59.58 -27.85 0.77
CA HIS A 140 59.81 -27.46 -0.62
C HIS A 140 59.92 -25.94 -0.80
N HIS A 141 59.80 -25.17 0.30
CA HIS A 141 59.78 -23.71 0.29
C HIS A 141 58.66 -23.13 -0.60
N ASN A 142 57.55 -23.87 -0.77
CA ASN A 142 56.38 -23.39 -1.48
C ASN A 142 55.70 -22.25 -0.70
N VAL A 143 55.12 -21.29 -1.42
CA VAL A 143 54.20 -20.33 -0.81
C VAL A 143 52.83 -20.98 -0.64
N VAL A 144 52.28 -20.90 0.57
CA VAL A 144 50.97 -21.43 0.94
C VAL A 144 50.00 -20.27 1.16
N PHE A 145 48.91 -20.24 0.39
CA PHE A 145 47.81 -19.28 0.54
C PHE A 145 46.64 -19.94 1.26
N ILE A 146 46.25 -19.42 2.43
CA ILE A 146 45.22 -20.01 3.28
C ILE A 146 43.86 -19.35 3.02
N GLY A 147 42.85 -20.18 2.77
CA GLY A 147 41.45 -19.76 2.78
C GLY A 147 40.76 -20.16 4.09
N ARG A 148 40.01 -19.22 4.66
CA ARG A 148 39.38 -19.34 5.99
C ARG A 148 37.87 -19.14 5.91
N ASP A 149 37.14 -19.85 6.76
CA ASP A 149 35.71 -19.60 6.97
C ASP A 149 35.45 -18.27 7.74
N ALA A 150 34.18 -17.93 7.93
CA ALA A 150 33.76 -16.72 8.65
C ALA A 150 34.25 -16.66 10.10
N ASP A 151 34.50 -17.81 10.74
CA ASP A 151 35.04 -17.92 12.11
C ASP A 151 36.59 -17.82 12.13
N GLY A 152 37.24 -17.68 10.98
CA GLY A 152 38.69 -17.56 10.84
C GLY A 152 39.43 -18.90 10.86
N ILE A 153 38.72 -20.03 10.75
CA ILE A 153 39.31 -21.37 10.75
C ILE A 153 39.81 -21.69 9.32
N PRO A 154 41.07 -22.16 9.16
CA PRO A 154 41.57 -22.62 7.87
C PRO A 154 40.74 -23.80 7.33
N ARG A 155 40.22 -23.66 6.12
CA ARG A 155 39.46 -24.71 5.41
C ARG A 155 40.06 -25.07 4.05
N TYR A 156 40.92 -24.20 3.52
CA TYR A 156 41.54 -24.33 2.20
C TYR A 156 43.00 -23.91 2.27
N ALA A 157 43.86 -24.55 1.49
CA ALA A 157 45.21 -24.07 1.26
C ALA A 157 45.68 -24.36 -0.17
N HIS A 158 46.23 -23.35 -0.84
CA HIS A 158 46.82 -23.47 -2.16
C HIS A 158 48.34 -23.31 -2.09
N CYS A 159 49.07 -24.27 -2.67
CA CYS A 159 50.53 -24.27 -2.71
C CYS A 159 51.04 -23.86 -4.09
N ARG A 160 52.04 -22.98 -4.10
CA ARG A 160 52.74 -22.53 -5.31
C ARG A 160 54.26 -22.63 -5.12
N GLY A 161 54.92 -23.26 -6.07
CA GLY A 161 56.38 -23.45 -6.07
C GLY A 161 57.14 -22.13 -6.27
N THR A 162 58.23 -21.99 -5.51
CA THR A 162 59.13 -20.83 -5.53
C THR A 162 60.46 -21.10 -6.25
N GLY A 163 60.80 -22.37 -6.50
CA GLY A 163 62.02 -22.79 -7.20
C GLY A 163 61.85 -22.98 -8.72
N GLU A 164 62.82 -23.65 -9.35
CA GLU A 164 62.82 -23.93 -10.80
C GLU A 164 61.66 -24.83 -11.24
N MET A 165 61.25 -25.77 -10.39
CA MET A 165 60.05 -26.59 -10.62
C MET A 165 58.78 -25.82 -10.26
N LYS A 166 57.97 -25.49 -11.27
CA LYS A 166 56.70 -24.77 -11.15
C LYS A 166 55.58 -25.68 -10.61
N TYR A 167 55.57 -25.94 -9.32
CA TYR A 167 54.44 -26.64 -8.66
C TYR A 167 53.23 -25.71 -8.47
N ARG A 168 52.01 -26.21 -8.72
CA ARG A 168 50.73 -25.56 -8.42
C ARG A 168 49.74 -26.65 -7.98
N GLY A 169 49.16 -26.52 -6.80
CA GLY A 169 48.18 -27.50 -6.34
C GLY A 169 47.51 -27.12 -5.03
N ASP A 170 46.28 -27.60 -4.84
CA ASP A 170 45.56 -27.49 -3.57
C ASP A 170 46.09 -28.55 -2.59
N VAL A 171 46.17 -28.21 -1.31
CA VAL A 171 46.52 -29.16 -0.25
C VAL A 171 45.41 -30.20 -0.11
N ALA A 172 45.77 -31.47 0.09
CA ALA A 172 44.81 -32.55 0.26
C ALA A 172 43.80 -32.25 1.38
N GLY A 173 42.52 -32.48 1.09
CA GLY A 173 41.41 -32.18 2.00
C GLY A 173 40.92 -30.72 1.99
N SER A 174 41.50 -29.85 1.15
CA SER A 174 41.05 -28.45 1.04
C SER A 174 39.59 -28.36 0.55
N ASP A 175 38.81 -27.52 1.23
CA ASP A 175 37.44 -27.20 0.85
C ASP A 175 37.42 -25.99 -0.09
N LYS A 176 37.01 -26.20 -1.35
CA LYS A 176 36.95 -25.15 -2.38
C LYS A 176 35.90 -24.07 -2.13
N ALA A 177 35.00 -24.26 -1.15
CA ALA A 177 34.06 -23.22 -0.74
C ALA A 177 34.74 -22.02 -0.05
N PHE A 178 35.93 -22.21 0.50
CA PHE A 178 36.60 -21.21 1.32
C PHE A 178 37.91 -20.75 0.70
N GLY A 179 37.85 -20.13 -0.49
CA GLY A 179 39.04 -19.62 -1.18
C GLY A 179 39.84 -18.58 -0.37
N PHE A 180 41.08 -18.33 -0.80
CA PHE A 180 41.92 -17.27 -0.24
C PHE A 180 41.24 -15.91 -0.42
N CYS A 181 40.99 -15.17 0.66
CA CYS A 181 40.17 -13.97 0.59
C CYS A 181 40.57 -12.88 1.61
N HIS A 182 40.10 -11.67 1.35
CA HIS A 182 40.03 -10.57 2.30
C HIS A 182 38.57 -10.14 2.45
N ARG A 183 38.08 -10.07 3.68
CA ARG A 183 36.70 -9.72 4.00
C ARG A 183 36.62 -8.27 4.47
N GLY A 184 36.11 -7.40 3.61
CA GLY A 184 35.91 -5.99 3.90
C GLY A 184 34.56 -5.69 4.57
N THR A 185 34.27 -4.40 4.74
CA THR A 185 33.02 -3.85 5.29
C THR A 185 32.10 -3.23 4.22
N ASP A 186 32.62 -3.00 3.01
CA ASP A 186 31.92 -2.36 1.89
C ASP A 186 31.01 -3.35 1.14
N ASN A 187 30.21 -2.85 0.19
CA ASN A 187 29.28 -3.63 -0.63
C ASN A 187 29.91 -4.22 -1.91
N GLN A 188 31.22 -4.05 -2.10
CA GLN A 188 31.96 -4.46 -3.30
C GLN A 188 32.81 -5.71 -3.06
N LEU A 189 32.69 -6.70 -3.96
CA LEU A 189 33.50 -7.91 -4.00
C LEU A 189 34.27 -8.01 -5.32
N PHE A 190 35.59 -8.19 -5.25
CA PHE A 190 36.46 -8.44 -6.41
C PHE A 190 36.91 -9.91 -6.42
N VAL A 191 36.70 -10.60 -7.54
CA VAL A 191 36.88 -12.06 -7.66
C VAL A 191 37.98 -12.38 -8.67
N PHE A 192 38.97 -13.19 -8.28
CA PHE A 192 40.17 -13.50 -9.07
C PHE A 192 40.32 -15.00 -9.27
N GLU A 193 41.02 -15.40 -10.33
CA GLU A 193 41.34 -16.82 -10.55
C GLU A 193 42.35 -17.34 -9.52
N ALA A 194 43.36 -16.54 -9.17
CA ALA A 194 44.42 -16.92 -8.25
C ALA A 194 44.79 -15.84 -7.22
N ALA A 195 45.44 -16.27 -6.14
CA ALA A 195 45.81 -15.41 -5.02
C ALA A 195 46.86 -14.36 -5.38
N ILE A 196 47.79 -14.66 -6.29
CA ILE A 196 48.82 -13.71 -6.73
C ILE A 196 48.18 -12.56 -7.52
N ASP A 197 47.17 -12.85 -8.34
CA ASP A 197 46.43 -11.83 -9.09
C ASP A 197 45.63 -10.91 -8.19
N LEU A 198 45.00 -11.49 -7.16
CA LEU A 198 44.33 -10.71 -6.10
C LEU A 198 45.31 -9.72 -5.44
N LEU A 199 46.50 -10.18 -5.04
CA LEU A 199 47.52 -9.32 -4.43
C LEU A 199 48.04 -8.26 -5.41
N SER A 200 48.23 -8.65 -6.68
CA SER A 200 48.69 -7.74 -7.73
C SER A 200 47.66 -6.64 -7.99
N PHE A 201 46.38 -6.98 -8.00
CA PHE A 201 45.30 -6.01 -8.14
C PHE A 201 45.22 -5.03 -6.96
N ILE A 202 45.38 -5.51 -5.72
CA ILE A 202 45.44 -4.63 -4.54
C ILE A 202 46.58 -3.61 -4.67
N GLN A 203 47.75 -4.02 -5.14
CA GLN A 203 48.89 -3.13 -5.35
C GLN A 203 48.68 -2.14 -6.50
N LEU A 204 48.04 -2.57 -7.59
CA LEU A 204 47.68 -1.69 -8.72
C LEU A 204 46.62 -0.65 -8.31
N PHE A 205 45.70 -1.02 -7.42
CA PHE A 205 44.56 -0.20 -6.98
C PHE A 205 44.43 -0.14 -5.45
N PRO A 206 45.37 0.52 -4.74
CA PRO A 206 45.45 0.46 -3.28
C PRO A 206 44.37 1.27 -2.54
N LYS A 207 43.57 2.07 -3.25
CA LYS A 207 42.56 2.93 -2.63
C LYS A 207 41.45 2.09 -1.98
N ASP A 208 41.26 2.30 -0.68
CA ASP A 208 40.22 1.66 0.15
C ASP A 208 40.21 0.12 0.13
N TRP A 209 41.35 -0.53 -0.21
CA TRP A 209 41.41 -1.98 -0.36
C TRP A 209 41.05 -2.73 0.94
N LYS A 210 41.30 -2.15 2.12
CA LYS A 210 40.90 -2.78 3.39
C LYS A 210 39.40 -2.77 3.67
N LYS A 211 38.65 -1.88 3.00
CA LYS A 211 37.19 -1.79 3.14
C LYS A 211 36.48 -2.71 2.16
N ARG A 212 37.07 -2.98 0.99
CA ARG A 212 36.50 -3.82 -0.07
C ARG A 212 36.77 -5.30 0.19
N SER A 213 35.95 -6.17 -0.38
CA SER A 213 36.14 -7.61 -0.29
C SER A 213 36.86 -8.16 -1.51
N TYR A 214 37.74 -9.14 -1.32
CA TYR A 214 38.53 -9.78 -2.37
C TYR A 214 38.50 -11.29 -2.20
N LEU A 215 38.32 -12.04 -3.27
CA LEU A 215 38.24 -13.50 -3.25
C LEU A 215 39.04 -14.10 -4.41
N SER A 216 39.91 -15.06 -4.11
CA SER A 216 40.55 -15.93 -5.09
C SER A 216 39.80 -17.25 -5.14
N LEU A 217 39.38 -17.66 -6.33
CA LEU A 217 38.66 -18.91 -6.58
C LEU A 217 39.56 -20.15 -6.57
N GLY A 218 40.87 -19.99 -6.78
CA GLY A 218 41.79 -21.12 -6.93
C GLY A 218 41.55 -21.90 -8.22
N GLY A 219 41.18 -21.20 -9.31
CA GLY A 219 40.72 -21.74 -10.58
C GLY A 219 39.41 -21.08 -11.04
N VAL A 220 38.59 -21.83 -11.80
CA VAL A 220 37.36 -21.31 -12.43
C VAL A 220 36.05 -21.82 -11.78
N SER A 221 36.13 -22.30 -10.54
CA SER A 221 34.97 -22.86 -9.82
C SER A 221 34.11 -21.77 -9.18
N SER A 222 32.78 -21.92 -9.25
CA SER A 222 31.82 -20.98 -8.65
C SER A 222 31.55 -21.21 -7.16
N VAL A 223 31.97 -22.34 -6.60
CA VAL A 223 31.65 -22.76 -5.22
C VAL A 223 32.12 -21.74 -4.19
N ALA A 224 33.35 -21.23 -4.35
CA ALA A 224 33.89 -20.19 -3.46
C ALA A 224 33.08 -18.90 -3.53
N LEU A 225 32.68 -18.48 -4.73
CA LEU A 225 31.93 -17.23 -4.93
C LEU A 225 30.55 -17.31 -4.30
N MET A 226 29.80 -18.39 -4.54
CA MET A 226 28.46 -18.56 -3.99
C MET A 226 28.47 -18.70 -2.47
N THR A 227 29.48 -19.37 -1.93
CA THR A 227 29.67 -19.46 -0.47
C THR A 227 29.96 -18.08 0.10
N PHE A 228 30.85 -17.30 -0.53
CA PHE A 228 31.16 -15.96 -0.07
C PHE A 228 29.95 -15.01 -0.11
N LEU A 229 29.16 -15.04 -1.19
CA LEU A 229 27.95 -14.21 -1.33
C LEU A 229 26.87 -14.59 -0.31
N SER A 230 26.71 -15.88 0.00
CA SER A 230 25.75 -16.33 1.02
C SER A 230 26.18 -15.93 2.44
N GLU A 231 27.49 -15.91 2.73
CA GLU A 231 28.03 -15.40 3.99
C GLU A 231 27.93 -13.87 4.14
N ARG A 232 27.76 -13.14 3.03
CA ARG A 232 27.91 -11.68 2.96
C ARG A 232 26.77 -11.00 2.20
N PRO A 233 25.55 -10.94 2.79
CA PRO A 233 24.37 -10.37 2.14
C PRO A 233 24.48 -8.85 1.89
N GLN A 234 25.45 -8.16 2.50
CA GLN A 234 25.69 -6.73 2.23
C GLN A 234 26.35 -6.45 0.87
N ILE A 235 26.90 -7.47 0.21
CA ILE A 235 27.52 -7.31 -1.11
C ILE A 235 26.40 -7.07 -2.12
N THR A 236 26.50 -6.00 -2.90
CA THR A 236 25.55 -5.68 -3.98
C THR A 236 26.24 -5.61 -5.33
N SER A 237 27.57 -5.48 -5.35
CA SER A 237 28.38 -5.32 -6.55
C SER A 237 29.52 -6.33 -6.60
N VAL A 238 29.53 -7.17 -7.64
CA VAL A 238 30.53 -8.20 -7.87
C VAL A 238 31.36 -7.85 -9.11
N PHE A 239 32.68 -7.73 -8.92
CA PHE A 239 33.65 -7.45 -9.97
C PHE A 239 34.43 -8.73 -10.32
N LEU A 240 34.15 -9.32 -11.47
CA LEU A 240 34.86 -10.50 -11.98
C LEU A 240 36.17 -10.08 -12.62
N CYS A 241 37.29 -10.49 -12.03
CA CYS A 241 38.66 -10.11 -12.34
C CYS A 241 39.53 -11.35 -12.65
N LEU A 242 38.96 -12.41 -13.24
CA LEU A 242 39.69 -13.59 -13.73
C LEU A 242 40.64 -13.25 -14.90
N ASP A 243 41.44 -14.21 -15.32
CA ASP A 243 42.44 -14.07 -16.39
C ASP A 243 41.80 -13.71 -17.74
N ASN A 244 42.56 -13.03 -18.59
CA ASN A 244 42.20 -12.71 -19.97
C ASN A 244 42.70 -13.79 -20.93
N ASP A 245 42.21 -15.00 -20.72
CA ASP A 245 42.34 -16.12 -21.66
C ASP A 245 40.96 -16.76 -21.91
N GLN A 246 40.92 -17.80 -22.75
CA GLN A 246 39.65 -18.44 -23.09
C GLN A 246 38.92 -18.98 -21.86
N ALA A 247 39.64 -19.65 -20.94
CA ALA A 247 39.06 -20.25 -19.75
C ALA A 247 38.54 -19.20 -18.77
N GLY A 248 39.29 -18.11 -18.55
CA GLY A 248 38.89 -17.02 -17.66
C GLY A 248 37.69 -16.24 -18.19
N ASN A 249 37.59 -16.04 -19.52
CA ASN A 249 36.45 -15.37 -20.15
C ASN A 249 35.17 -16.23 -20.08
N GLU A 250 35.23 -17.50 -20.45
CA GLU A 250 34.10 -18.44 -20.35
C GLU A 250 33.64 -18.60 -18.88
N ALA A 251 34.58 -18.62 -17.94
CA ALA A 251 34.27 -18.67 -16.52
C ALA A 251 33.54 -17.41 -16.03
N CYS A 252 33.89 -16.22 -16.52
CA CYS A 252 33.19 -14.99 -16.13
C CYS A 252 31.73 -14.98 -16.59
N GLU A 253 31.46 -15.44 -17.82
CA GLU A 253 30.09 -15.55 -18.34
C GLU A 253 29.27 -16.55 -17.51
N LYS A 254 29.85 -17.72 -17.22
CA LYS A 254 29.23 -18.74 -16.39
C LYS A 254 28.94 -18.22 -14.98
N LEU A 255 29.91 -17.60 -14.32
CA LEU A 255 29.76 -17.05 -12.97
C LEU A 255 28.66 -15.98 -12.93
N ALA A 256 28.64 -15.08 -13.91
CA ALA A 256 27.61 -14.05 -13.98
C ALA A 256 26.20 -14.63 -14.15
N GLY A 257 26.06 -15.73 -14.91
CA GLY A 257 24.79 -16.44 -15.07
C GLY A 257 24.30 -17.16 -13.80
N GLU A 258 25.22 -17.63 -12.94
CA GLU A 258 24.86 -18.30 -11.70
C GLU A 258 24.54 -17.32 -10.54
N ILE A 259 25.02 -16.07 -10.59
CA ILE A 259 24.73 -15.04 -9.58
C ILE A 259 23.27 -14.57 -9.69
N SER A 260 22.56 -14.43 -8.56
CA SER A 260 21.13 -14.06 -8.54
C SER A 260 20.85 -12.64 -9.07
N GLU A 261 19.58 -12.31 -9.34
CA GLU A 261 19.18 -11.08 -10.05
C GLU A 261 19.38 -9.77 -9.29
N GLY A 262 19.51 -9.81 -7.96
CA GLY A 262 19.73 -8.61 -7.14
C GLY A 262 21.15 -8.03 -7.18
N TYR A 263 22.11 -8.65 -7.86
CA TYR A 263 23.50 -8.21 -7.88
C TYR A 263 23.85 -7.44 -9.17
N SER A 264 24.63 -6.38 -9.02
CA SER A 264 25.37 -5.80 -10.15
C SER A 264 26.63 -6.61 -10.40
N VAL A 265 26.79 -7.16 -11.61
CA VAL A 265 27.96 -7.97 -11.99
C VAL A 265 28.71 -7.26 -13.11
N ILE A 266 29.98 -6.95 -12.84
CA ILE A 266 30.86 -6.21 -13.74
C ILE A 266 32.12 -7.05 -13.98
N ARG A 267 32.53 -7.21 -15.24
CA ARG A 267 33.78 -7.87 -15.62
C ARG A 267 34.85 -6.81 -15.86
N LEU A 268 35.94 -6.89 -15.10
CA LEU A 268 37.15 -6.11 -15.31
C LEU A 268 38.18 -7.00 -16.02
N LYS A 269 38.47 -6.68 -17.28
CA LYS A 269 39.38 -7.46 -18.11
C LYS A 269 40.81 -6.89 -18.02
N PRO A 270 41.80 -7.68 -17.57
CA PRO A 270 43.18 -7.21 -17.52
C PRO A 270 43.74 -6.96 -18.94
N SER A 271 44.63 -5.97 -19.08
CA SER A 271 45.28 -5.64 -20.36
C SER A 271 46.41 -6.58 -20.79
N ARG A 272 46.88 -7.43 -19.87
CA ARG A 272 47.72 -8.60 -20.14
C ARG A 272 46.94 -9.87 -19.83
N LYS A 273 47.60 -11.03 -19.86
CA LYS A 273 46.96 -12.30 -19.58
C LYS A 273 46.38 -12.34 -18.17
N ASP A 274 47.13 -11.89 -17.18
CA ASP A 274 46.72 -11.85 -15.78
C ASP A 274 47.15 -10.53 -15.11
N TRP A 275 46.75 -10.30 -13.85
CA TRP A 275 47.03 -9.04 -13.17
C TRP A 275 48.49 -8.95 -12.71
N ASN A 276 49.14 -10.08 -12.48
CA ASN A 276 50.55 -10.11 -12.12
C ASN A 276 51.47 -9.76 -13.30
N GLU A 277 51.14 -10.18 -14.52
CA GLU A 277 51.85 -9.80 -15.74
C GLU A 277 51.81 -8.29 -15.98
N ILE A 278 50.67 -7.64 -15.70
CA ILE A 278 50.56 -6.17 -15.75
C ILE A 278 51.51 -5.54 -14.73
N LEU A 279 51.56 -6.10 -13.51
CA LEU A 279 52.38 -5.56 -12.44
C LEU A 279 53.88 -5.64 -12.78
N CYS A 280 54.32 -6.75 -13.37
CA CYS A 280 55.71 -6.99 -13.76
C CYS A 280 56.14 -6.23 -15.04
N ASP A 281 55.19 -5.78 -15.87
CA ASP A 281 55.49 -5.03 -17.09
C ASP A 281 55.71 -3.54 -16.80
N LYS A 282 56.98 -3.16 -16.66
CA LYS A 282 57.42 -1.77 -16.38
C LYS A 282 57.08 -0.77 -17.49
N ASN A 283 56.75 -1.25 -18.69
CA ASN A 283 56.38 -0.41 -19.82
C ASN A 283 54.86 -0.17 -19.92
N THR A 284 54.05 -0.91 -19.14
CA THR A 284 52.59 -0.75 -19.16
C THR A 284 52.19 0.49 -18.35
N ASP A 285 51.44 1.40 -18.99
CA ASP A 285 50.81 2.51 -18.29
C ASP A 285 49.78 1.94 -17.30
N ARG A 286 50.02 2.15 -16.00
CA ARG A 286 49.12 1.67 -14.93
C ARG A 286 47.70 2.20 -15.08
N LYS A 287 47.50 3.35 -15.76
CA LYS A 287 46.17 3.88 -16.08
C LYS A 287 45.40 3.02 -17.10
N LYS A 288 46.10 2.14 -17.82
CA LYS A 288 45.57 1.18 -18.80
C LYS A 288 45.69 -0.28 -18.32
N ALA A 289 45.78 -0.51 -17.01
CA ALA A 289 45.77 -1.85 -16.44
C ALA A 289 44.47 -2.61 -16.75
N ILE A 290 43.34 -1.90 -16.80
CA ILE A 290 42.04 -2.45 -17.22
C ILE A 290 41.89 -2.18 -18.72
N ALA A 291 41.86 -3.23 -19.54
CA ALA A 291 41.63 -3.10 -20.98
C ALA A 291 40.16 -2.85 -21.30
N GLU A 292 39.26 -3.52 -20.59
CA GLU A 292 37.82 -3.47 -20.85
C GLU A 292 37.04 -3.61 -19.55
N THR A 293 35.97 -2.83 -19.41
CA THR A 293 35.00 -2.93 -18.30
C THR A 293 33.66 -3.29 -18.93
N ILE A 294 33.16 -4.49 -18.67
CA ILE A 294 31.93 -5.02 -19.26
C ILE A 294 30.90 -5.15 -18.15
N THR A 295 29.80 -4.41 -18.23
CA THR A 295 28.67 -4.62 -17.31
C THR A 295 27.87 -5.81 -17.81
N ILE A 296 27.91 -6.93 -17.08
CA ILE A 296 27.20 -8.17 -17.46
C ILE A 296 25.78 -8.14 -16.91
N LYS A 297 25.59 -7.63 -15.68
CA LYS A 297 24.31 -7.62 -14.98
C LYS A 297 24.08 -6.31 -14.25
N VAL A 298 22.89 -5.76 -14.42
CA VAL A 298 22.39 -4.59 -13.67
C VAL A 298 21.13 -5.05 -12.95
N PRO A 299 21.00 -4.83 -11.63
CA PRO A 299 19.77 -5.14 -10.92
C PRO A 299 18.62 -4.31 -11.51
N GLU A 300 17.47 -4.94 -11.75
CA GLU A 300 16.25 -4.20 -12.12
C GLU A 300 15.92 -3.21 -11.01
N ALA A 301 15.75 -1.93 -11.35
CA ALA A 301 15.34 -0.93 -10.39
C ALA A 301 13.89 -1.22 -9.98
N GLU A 302 13.64 -1.53 -8.71
CA GLU A 302 12.28 -1.67 -8.20
C GLU A 302 11.51 -0.36 -8.41
N GLU A 303 10.32 -0.45 -9.00
CA GLU A 303 9.42 0.70 -9.13
C GLU A 303 9.00 1.16 -7.73
N LEU A 304 9.44 2.35 -7.32
CA LEU A 304 9.07 2.92 -6.03
C LEU A 304 7.55 3.16 -5.96
N VAL A 305 6.93 2.69 -4.89
CA VAL A 305 5.51 2.96 -4.61
C VAL A 305 5.35 4.45 -4.26
N PRO A 306 4.49 5.22 -4.95
CA PRO A 306 4.22 6.61 -4.58
C PRO A 306 3.60 6.69 -3.19
N MET A 307 4.31 7.32 -2.25
CA MET A 307 3.85 7.54 -0.88
C MET A 307 3.61 9.03 -0.65
N LEU A 308 2.54 9.36 0.07
CA LEU A 308 2.24 10.73 0.52
C LEU A 308 2.47 10.82 2.02
N CYS A 309 3.20 11.85 2.48
CA CYS A 309 3.31 12.17 3.90
C CYS A 309 2.11 13.01 4.34
N TYR A 310 1.49 12.68 5.48
CA TYR A 310 0.36 13.45 6.02
C TYR A 310 0.71 14.91 6.34
N GLU A 311 1.98 15.21 6.62
CA GLU A 311 2.46 16.59 6.81
C GLU A 311 2.35 17.43 5.53
N ASP A 312 2.50 16.80 4.37
CA ASP A 312 2.40 17.47 3.06
C ASP A 312 0.94 17.58 2.56
N ILE A 313 -0.01 16.90 3.22
CA ILE A 313 -1.42 16.95 2.85
C ILE A 313 -2.06 18.19 3.48
N LYS A 314 -2.42 19.16 2.63
CA LYS A 314 -3.13 20.38 3.07
C LYS A 314 -4.47 20.04 3.70
N GLN A 315 -4.70 20.52 4.92
CA GLN A 315 -6.00 20.46 5.57
C GLN A 315 -7.03 21.30 4.78
N THR A 316 -8.17 20.71 4.46
CA THR A 316 -9.29 21.37 3.76
C THR A 316 -10.59 21.19 4.54
N SER A 317 -11.51 22.15 4.39
CA SER A 317 -12.87 22.05 4.94
C SER A 317 -13.84 21.50 3.90
N VAL A 318 -14.84 20.75 4.35
CA VAL A 318 -15.93 20.28 3.48
C VAL A 318 -16.85 21.44 3.12
N GLU A 319 -16.99 21.72 1.82
CA GLU A 319 -18.02 22.63 1.29
C GLU A 319 -19.37 21.93 1.19
N TRP A 320 -20.47 22.68 1.34
CA TRP A 320 -21.82 22.14 1.39
C TRP A 320 -22.71 22.82 0.36
N LEU A 321 -23.49 22.01 -0.36
CA LEU A 321 -24.61 22.51 -1.17
C LEU A 321 -25.76 22.91 -0.26
N TRP A 322 -26.10 22.06 0.71
CA TRP A 322 -27.14 22.32 1.70
C TRP A 322 -26.72 21.72 3.03
N PHE A 323 -26.23 22.53 3.97
CA PHE A 323 -25.74 22.02 5.25
C PHE A 323 -26.91 21.61 6.19
N PRO A 324 -26.81 20.47 6.90
CA PRO A 324 -25.79 19.42 6.84
C PRO A 324 -26.14 18.27 5.88
N TYR A 325 -27.11 18.45 4.98
CA TYR A 325 -27.73 17.39 4.18
C TYR A 325 -26.96 17.00 2.91
N ILE A 326 -26.38 17.93 2.16
CA ILE A 326 -25.76 17.64 0.86
C ILE A 326 -24.36 18.28 0.79
N PRO A 327 -23.28 17.49 0.99
CA PRO A 327 -21.91 17.96 0.84
C PRO A 327 -21.44 17.95 -0.63
N PHE A 328 -20.62 18.94 -1.01
CA PHE A 328 -19.90 18.91 -2.29
C PHE A 328 -18.79 17.86 -2.27
N GLY A 329 -18.44 17.35 -3.45
CA GLY A 329 -17.38 16.37 -3.64
C GLY A 329 -17.66 14.98 -3.07
N LYS A 330 -18.93 14.67 -2.75
CA LYS A 330 -19.36 13.44 -2.09
C LYS A 330 -20.69 12.96 -2.67
N LEU A 331 -21.03 11.71 -2.34
CA LEU A 331 -22.30 11.09 -2.73
C LEU A 331 -23.36 11.29 -1.63
N THR A 332 -24.54 11.72 -2.05
CA THR A 332 -25.77 11.78 -1.23
C THR A 332 -26.83 10.91 -1.86
N ILE A 333 -27.63 10.24 -1.03
CA ILE A 333 -28.77 9.47 -1.51
C ILE A 333 -30.08 9.95 -0.90
N ILE A 334 -31.09 10.09 -1.75
CA ILE A 334 -32.47 10.42 -1.38
C ILE A 334 -33.32 9.19 -1.60
N GLN A 335 -33.90 8.63 -0.54
CA GLN A 335 -34.65 7.38 -0.57
C GLN A 335 -36.06 7.52 -0.03
N GLY A 336 -36.95 6.63 -0.45
CA GLY A 336 -38.36 6.63 -0.07
C GLY A 336 -39.17 5.71 -0.97
N ASN A 337 -40.41 5.42 -0.60
CA ASN A 337 -41.29 4.61 -1.45
C ASN A 337 -41.58 5.34 -2.79
N PRO A 338 -42.01 4.60 -3.83
CA PRO A 338 -42.53 5.23 -5.05
C PRO A 338 -43.68 6.21 -4.75
N GLY A 339 -43.69 7.35 -5.43
CA GLY A 339 -44.75 8.37 -5.28
C GLY A 339 -44.62 9.29 -4.05
N GLU A 340 -43.56 9.18 -3.25
CA GLU A 340 -43.34 10.01 -2.04
C GLU A 340 -42.86 11.44 -2.32
N GLY A 341 -42.67 11.84 -3.58
CA GLY A 341 -42.28 13.20 -3.96
C GLY A 341 -40.76 13.46 -4.02
N LYS A 342 -39.95 12.40 -4.11
CA LYS A 342 -38.47 12.49 -4.24
C LYS A 342 -38.03 13.27 -5.48
N THR A 343 -38.55 12.90 -6.65
CA THR A 343 -38.31 13.57 -7.94
C THR A 343 -38.68 15.05 -7.87
N TYR A 344 -39.83 15.37 -7.28
CA TYR A 344 -40.26 16.76 -7.13
C TYR A 344 -39.33 17.55 -6.20
N PHE A 345 -38.91 16.96 -5.07
CA PHE A 345 -37.90 17.56 -4.20
C PHE A 345 -36.57 17.81 -4.94
N ALA A 346 -36.13 16.87 -5.79
CA ALA A 346 -34.92 17.02 -6.58
C ALA A 346 -35.03 18.12 -7.66
N MET A 347 -36.21 18.32 -8.23
CA MET A 347 -36.49 19.46 -9.12
C MET A 347 -36.45 20.79 -8.37
N MET A 348 -37.01 20.85 -7.16
CA MET A 348 -36.88 22.03 -6.30
C MET A 348 -35.43 22.31 -5.92
N LEU A 349 -34.63 21.27 -5.66
CA LEU A 349 -33.19 21.41 -5.42
C LEU A 349 -32.48 21.95 -6.66
N THR A 350 -32.86 21.48 -7.84
CA THR A 350 -32.33 21.98 -9.12
C THR A 350 -32.65 23.46 -9.31
N ALA A 351 -33.86 23.90 -8.97
CA ALA A 351 -34.23 25.32 -9.00
C ALA A 351 -33.45 26.16 -7.97
N ALA A 352 -33.20 25.62 -6.77
CA ALA A 352 -32.35 26.26 -5.77
C ALA A 352 -30.94 26.51 -6.31
N CYS A 353 -30.37 25.54 -7.04
CA CYS A 353 -29.02 25.59 -7.59
C CYS A 353 -28.88 26.47 -8.84
N THR A 354 -29.92 26.55 -9.67
CA THR A 354 -29.88 27.25 -10.96
C THR A 354 -30.48 28.65 -10.91
N ASN A 355 -31.33 28.97 -9.93
CA ASN A 355 -32.06 30.23 -9.88
C ASN A 355 -32.33 30.75 -8.45
N ARG A 356 -31.50 30.37 -7.45
CA ARG A 356 -31.57 30.84 -6.05
C ARG A 356 -32.94 30.67 -5.38
N LYS A 357 -33.72 29.65 -5.77
CA LYS A 357 -34.93 29.22 -5.02
C LYS A 357 -34.54 28.44 -3.76
N LEU A 358 -33.85 29.13 -2.84
CA LEU A 358 -33.12 28.51 -1.73
C LEU A 358 -34.03 27.65 -0.83
N PHE A 359 -33.47 26.55 -0.36
CA PHE A 359 -34.08 25.76 0.71
C PHE A 359 -33.88 26.44 2.07
N PRO A 360 -34.68 26.08 3.09
CA PRO A 360 -34.46 26.57 4.44
C PRO A 360 -33.05 26.21 4.87
N ASN A 361 -32.36 27.19 5.44
CA ASN A 361 -31.01 27.06 5.96
C ASN A 361 -29.93 26.80 4.88
N MET A 362 -30.29 26.85 3.60
CA MET A 362 -29.33 26.86 2.51
C MET A 362 -28.58 28.20 2.48
N GLU A 363 -27.27 28.13 2.25
CA GLU A 363 -26.46 29.33 2.00
C GLU A 363 -26.78 29.87 0.61
N ASP A 364 -26.61 31.18 0.42
CA ASP A 364 -26.75 31.79 -0.90
C ASP A 364 -25.51 31.47 -1.73
N ILE A 365 -25.68 30.60 -2.72
CA ILE A 365 -24.64 30.13 -3.64
C ILE A 365 -24.95 30.70 -5.02
N GLU A 366 -23.92 31.21 -5.71
CA GLU A 366 -24.06 31.67 -7.10
C GLU A 366 -24.60 30.54 -8.00
N PRO A 367 -25.59 30.81 -8.87
CA PRO A 367 -26.16 29.81 -9.76
C PRO A 367 -25.13 29.07 -10.63
N PHE A 368 -25.28 27.75 -10.72
CA PHE A 368 -24.35 26.88 -11.45
C PHE A 368 -25.06 25.80 -12.27
N ASN A 369 -24.30 25.12 -13.13
CA ASN A 369 -24.83 24.10 -14.02
C ASN A 369 -25.12 22.79 -13.28
N VAL A 370 -26.26 22.19 -13.59
CA VAL A 370 -26.78 20.95 -13.01
C VAL A 370 -27.00 19.93 -14.12
N ILE A 371 -26.58 18.69 -13.89
CA ILE A 371 -27.05 17.55 -14.70
C ILE A 371 -28.22 16.91 -13.97
N TYR A 372 -29.36 16.78 -14.65
CA TYR A 372 -30.52 16.02 -14.18
C TYR A 372 -30.74 14.84 -15.13
N GLN A 373 -30.27 13.65 -14.75
CA GLN A 373 -30.44 12.43 -15.53
C GLN A 373 -31.64 11.64 -15.02
N THR A 374 -32.57 11.32 -15.92
CA THR A 374 -33.79 10.59 -15.61
C THR A 374 -34.08 9.51 -16.64
N ALA A 375 -34.63 8.37 -16.19
CA ALA A 375 -35.06 7.28 -17.06
C ALA A 375 -36.54 6.87 -16.87
N GLU A 376 -37.23 7.39 -15.84
CA GLU A 376 -38.64 7.05 -15.57
C GLU A 376 -39.62 7.92 -16.37
N ASP A 377 -39.41 9.24 -16.34
CA ASP A 377 -40.33 10.23 -16.89
C ASP A 377 -39.78 10.88 -18.18
N GLY A 378 -40.67 11.19 -19.12
CA GLY A 378 -40.32 11.85 -20.39
C GLY A 378 -39.75 13.25 -20.19
N MET A 379 -38.63 13.55 -20.86
CA MET A 379 -37.92 14.82 -20.69
C MET A 379 -38.77 16.02 -21.11
N GLY A 380 -39.49 15.90 -22.23
CA GLY A 380 -40.24 17.01 -22.83
C GLY A 380 -41.63 17.26 -22.24
N ASP A 381 -42.35 16.20 -21.89
CA ASP A 381 -43.75 16.25 -21.47
C ASP A 381 -43.93 16.24 -19.94
N THR A 382 -42.93 15.77 -19.20
CA THR A 382 -43.04 15.57 -17.75
C THR A 382 -41.96 16.34 -16.98
N ILE A 383 -40.69 16.11 -17.28
CA ILE A 383 -39.57 16.70 -16.53
C ILE A 383 -39.46 18.21 -16.79
N LYS A 384 -39.44 18.62 -18.07
CA LYS A 384 -39.29 20.03 -18.44
C LYS A 384 -40.42 20.91 -17.87
N PRO A 385 -41.72 20.57 -17.97
CA PRO A 385 -42.78 21.35 -17.33
C PRO A 385 -42.62 21.48 -15.81
N ARG A 386 -42.26 20.39 -15.11
CA ARG A 386 -42.06 20.42 -13.65
C ARG A 386 -40.84 21.24 -13.22
N LEU A 387 -39.76 21.24 -14.01
CA LEU A 387 -38.62 22.13 -13.77
C LEU A 387 -38.98 23.60 -13.95
N ILE A 388 -39.84 23.93 -14.93
CA ILE A 388 -40.38 25.28 -15.11
C ILE A 388 -41.24 25.67 -13.91
N GLU A 389 -42.14 24.79 -13.48
CA GLU A 389 -43.00 24.98 -12.30
C GLU A 389 -42.17 25.20 -11.03
N ALA A 390 -41.10 24.42 -10.84
CA ALA A 390 -40.15 24.60 -9.73
C ALA A 390 -39.36 25.93 -9.81
N GLY A 391 -39.36 26.59 -10.97
CA GLY A 391 -38.65 27.84 -11.20
C GLY A 391 -37.16 27.68 -11.52
N ALA A 392 -36.75 26.52 -12.06
CA ALA A 392 -35.37 26.27 -12.48
C ALA A 392 -34.99 27.08 -13.73
N ASP A 393 -33.74 27.54 -13.78
CA ASP A 393 -33.17 28.12 -15.00
C ASP A 393 -32.72 26.98 -15.93
N LEU A 394 -33.57 26.66 -16.91
CA LEU A 394 -33.34 25.58 -17.86
C LEU A 394 -32.07 25.76 -18.70
N SER A 395 -31.53 26.98 -18.83
CA SER A 395 -30.25 27.19 -19.56
C SER A 395 -29.05 26.59 -18.82
N ARG A 396 -29.23 26.22 -17.54
CA ARG A 396 -28.23 25.61 -16.65
C ARG A 396 -28.58 24.18 -16.28
N VAL A 397 -29.68 23.62 -16.78
CA VAL A 397 -30.06 22.22 -16.55
C VAL A 397 -29.74 21.42 -17.81
N MET A 398 -28.91 20.41 -17.65
CA MET A 398 -28.40 19.57 -18.74
C MET A 398 -28.73 18.11 -18.47
N VAL A 399 -28.71 17.31 -19.53
CA VAL A 399 -28.87 15.86 -19.48
C VAL A 399 -27.81 15.24 -20.38
N ILE A 400 -27.31 14.06 -20.01
CA ILE A 400 -26.41 13.31 -20.88
C ILE A 400 -27.29 12.57 -21.88
N ASP A 401 -27.04 12.81 -23.17
CA ASP A 401 -27.72 12.09 -24.24
C ASP A 401 -27.29 10.62 -24.23
N ASP A 402 -28.25 9.76 -23.93
CA ASP A 402 -28.10 8.31 -23.84
C ASP A 402 -29.01 7.58 -24.85
N THR A 403 -29.47 8.29 -25.89
CA THR A 403 -30.35 7.75 -26.92
C THR A 403 -29.66 6.71 -27.82
N GLU A 404 -28.40 6.92 -28.18
CA GLU A 404 -27.60 5.96 -28.97
C GLU A 404 -26.99 4.85 -28.10
N GLU A 405 -26.46 5.22 -26.93
CA GLU A 405 -25.82 4.31 -25.98
C GLU A 405 -26.32 4.62 -24.57
N ALA A 406 -27.00 3.63 -23.96
CA ALA A 406 -27.56 3.75 -22.62
C ALA A 406 -26.49 4.15 -21.59
N LEU A 407 -26.79 5.12 -20.75
CA LEU A 407 -25.86 5.58 -19.72
C LEU A 407 -25.85 4.60 -18.54
N THR A 408 -24.66 4.33 -18.01
CA THR A 408 -24.51 3.63 -16.72
C THR A 408 -23.74 4.48 -15.72
N LEU A 409 -23.88 4.18 -14.43
CA LEU A 409 -23.15 4.85 -13.34
C LEU A 409 -21.63 4.63 -13.42
N SER A 410 -21.20 3.61 -14.14
CA SER A 410 -19.78 3.32 -14.38
C SER A 410 -19.24 3.98 -15.64
N ASP A 411 -20.04 4.78 -16.35
CA ASP A 411 -19.65 5.40 -17.61
C ASP A 411 -18.72 6.61 -17.40
N ASP A 412 -17.67 6.70 -18.21
CA ASP A 412 -16.73 7.84 -18.20
C ASP A 412 -17.38 9.14 -18.72
N ARG A 413 -18.49 9.04 -19.46
CA ARG A 413 -19.29 10.19 -19.91
C ARG A 413 -19.73 11.07 -18.75
N ILE A 414 -19.99 10.50 -17.56
CA ILE A 414 -20.36 11.28 -16.37
C ILE A 414 -19.23 12.23 -15.97
N GLU A 415 -17.98 11.73 -15.84
CA GLU A 415 -16.83 12.58 -15.47
C GLU A 415 -16.56 13.64 -16.55
N LYS A 416 -16.61 13.24 -17.82
CA LYS A 416 -16.38 14.14 -18.95
C LYS A 416 -17.44 15.26 -18.98
N ALA A 417 -18.72 14.92 -18.84
CA ALA A 417 -19.81 15.88 -18.84
C ALA A 417 -19.70 16.87 -17.67
N VAL A 418 -19.35 16.39 -16.48
CA VAL A 418 -19.15 17.25 -15.30
C VAL A 418 -18.03 18.27 -15.54
N ARG A 419 -16.88 17.82 -16.04
CA ARG A 419 -15.71 18.67 -16.28
C ARG A 419 -15.93 19.66 -17.42
N GLN A 420 -16.44 19.19 -18.55
CA GLN A 420 -16.60 20.00 -19.76
C GLN A 420 -17.65 21.10 -19.59
N ASN A 421 -18.72 20.83 -18.82
CA ASN A 421 -19.83 21.76 -18.62
C ASN A 421 -19.79 22.49 -17.27
N ARG A 422 -18.71 22.34 -16.48
CA ARG A 422 -18.53 22.97 -15.15
C ARG A 422 -19.73 22.73 -14.22
N VAL A 423 -20.20 21.49 -14.20
CA VAL A 423 -21.36 21.08 -13.40
C VAL A 423 -20.94 20.95 -11.94
N ARG A 424 -21.76 21.45 -11.01
CA ARG A 424 -21.51 21.27 -9.56
C ARG A 424 -22.53 20.38 -8.86
N LEU A 425 -23.61 19.98 -9.55
CA LEU A 425 -24.58 19.01 -9.07
C LEU A 425 -24.96 18.04 -10.19
N VAL A 426 -24.87 16.74 -9.90
CA VAL A 426 -25.44 15.67 -10.74
C VAL A 426 -26.56 15.01 -9.95
N ILE A 427 -27.75 14.92 -10.53
CA ILE A 427 -28.89 14.19 -10.00
C ILE A 427 -29.16 12.99 -10.92
N ILE A 428 -29.27 11.79 -10.35
CA ILE A 428 -29.64 10.56 -11.07
C ILE A 428 -30.95 10.02 -10.50
N ASP A 429 -31.98 9.93 -11.33
CA ASP A 429 -33.36 9.59 -10.93
C ASP A 429 -34.04 8.55 -11.84
N PRO A 430 -34.28 7.30 -11.41
CA PRO A 430 -33.77 6.64 -10.22
C PRO A 430 -32.39 6.00 -10.47
N VAL A 431 -31.60 5.80 -9.43
CA VAL A 431 -30.29 5.13 -9.51
C VAL A 431 -30.38 3.70 -10.06
N GLN A 432 -31.49 3.00 -9.81
CA GLN A 432 -31.73 1.64 -10.32
C GLN A 432 -31.69 1.54 -11.84
N ALA A 433 -32.10 2.59 -12.55
CA ALA A 433 -32.15 2.58 -14.02
C ALA A 433 -30.75 2.68 -14.65
N PHE A 434 -29.74 3.11 -13.90
CA PHE A 434 -28.40 3.40 -14.42
C PHE A 434 -27.31 2.47 -13.88
N ILE A 435 -27.63 1.52 -13.00
CA ILE A 435 -26.59 0.69 -12.36
C ILE A 435 -25.85 -0.24 -13.33
N GLY A 436 -26.50 -0.57 -14.46
CA GLY A 436 -26.01 -1.47 -15.50
C GLY A 436 -26.79 -2.79 -15.52
N ALA A 437 -27.01 -3.35 -16.71
CA ALA A 437 -27.81 -4.56 -16.88
C ALA A 437 -27.19 -5.80 -16.20
N ASP A 438 -25.86 -5.83 -16.07
CA ASP A 438 -25.10 -6.96 -15.53
C ASP A 438 -24.73 -6.80 -14.04
N VAL A 439 -25.29 -5.81 -13.34
CA VAL A 439 -24.95 -5.50 -11.93
C VAL A 439 -26.12 -5.83 -11.02
N ASP A 440 -25.94 -6.78 -10.11
CA ASP A 440 -26.92 -7.08 -9.06
C ASP A 440 -26.73 -6.14 -7.85
N MET A 441 -27.75 -5.32 -7.60
CA MET A 441 -27.77 -4.35 -6.49
C MET A 441 -27.68 -4.99 -5.09
N ASN A 442 -27.96 -6.28 -4.96
CA ASN A 442 -27.86 -6.99 -3.70
C ASN A 442 -26.47 -7.62 -3.48
N ARG A 443 -25.59 -7.60 -4.49
CA ARG A 443 -24.25 -8.18 -4.42
C ARG A 443 -23.19 -7.11 -4.16
N ALA A 444 -22.67 -7.13 -2.94
CA ALA A 444 -21.66 -6.19 -2.45
C ALA A 444 -20.46 -6.00 -3.40
N ASN A 445 -19.95 -7.10 -3.97
CA ASN A 445 -18.78 -7.11 -4.85
C ASN A 445 -19.04 -6.43 -6.21
N GLU A 446 -20.30 -6.31 -6.65
CA GLU A 446 -20.67 -5.70 -7.92
C GLU A 446 -21.04 -4.22 -7.75
N VAL A 447 -21.70 -3.86 -6.65
CA VAL A 447 -22.14 -2.47 -6.39
C VAL A 447 -21.01 -1.58 -5.89
N ARG A 448 -20.10 -2.10 -5.05
CA ARG A 448 -19.00 -1.31 -4.46
C ARG A 448 -18.11 -0.64 -5.53
N PRO A 449 -17.66 -1.32 -6.60
CA PRO A 449 -16.87 -0.68 -7.66
C PRO A 449 -17.59 0.51 -8.31
N VAL A 450 -18.89 0.37 -8.59
CA VAL A 450 -19.70 1.40 -9.24
C VAL A 450 -19.77 2.67 -8.37
N PHE A 451 -20.17 2.52 -7.11
CA PHE A 451 -20.26 3.65 -6.18
C PHE A 451 -18.89 4.23 -5.82
N ARG A 452 -17.84 3.40 -5.78
CA ARG A 452 -16.45 3.89 -5.60
C ARG A 452 -16.05 4.80 -6.75
N LYS A 453 -16.35 4.40 -8.00
CA LYS A 453 -16.05 5.22 -9.18
C LYS A 453 -16.79 6.56 -9.13
N LEU A 454 -18.09 6.56 -8.84
CA LEU A 454 -18.86 7.80 -8.64
C LEU A 454 -18.28 8.67 -7.52
N GLY A 455 -17.90 8.06 -6.39
CA GLY A 455 -17.28 8.77 -5.27
C GLY A 455 -15.96 9.44 -5.67
N MET A 456 -15.14 8.78 -6.48
CA MET A 456 -13.90 9.36 -7.03
C MET A 456 -14.19 10.52 -7.99
N ILE A 457 -15.24 10.42 -8.83
CA ILE A 457 -15.65 11.50 -9.73
C ILE A 457 -16.08 12.72 -8.90
N ALA A 458 -16.92 12.51 -7.89
CA ALA A 458 -17.34 13.58 -6.98
C ALA A 458 -16.13 14.25 -6.31
N GLU A 459 -15.23 13.47 -5.71
CA GLU A 459 -14.05 13.98 -5.01
C GLU A 459 -13.09 14.76 -5.92
N LYS A 460 -12.79 14.23 -7.11
CA LYS A 460 -11.89 14.89 -8.07
C LYS A 460 -12.46 16.19 -8.64
N THR A 461 -13.78 16.25 -8.84
CA THR A 461 -14.43 17.39 -9.50
C THR A 461 -15.00 18.41 -8.52
N GLY A 462 -15.11 18.05 -7.23
CA GLY A 462 -15.84 18.84 -6.23
C GLY A 462 -17.36 18.84 -6.44
N CYS A 463 -17.89 18.04 -7.36
CA CYS A 463 -19.32 17.99 -7.68
C CYS A 463 -20.10 17.24 -6.59
N ALA A 464 -21.29 17.74 -6.22
CA ALA A 464 -22.24 16.97 -5.42
C ALA A 464 -22.97 15.98 -6.32
N ILE A 465 -22.97 14.69 -5.98
CA ILE A 465 -23.74 13.69 -6.73
C ILE A 465 -24.88 13.19 -5.83
N VAL A 466 -26.11 13.41 -6.29
CA VAL A 466 -27.35 13.04 -5.61
C VAL A 466 -27.99 11.89 -6.38
N LEU A 467 -28.18 10.77 -5.69
CA LEU A 467 -28.81 9.58 -6.24
C LEU A 467 -30.21 9.45 -5.65
N ILE A 468 -31.23 9.22 -6.48
CA ILE A 468 -32.60 8.99 -6.01
C ILE A 468 -32.89 7.50 -6.08
N GLY A 469 -33.34 6.93 -4.96
CA GLY A 469 -33.57 5.49 -4.84
C GLY A 469 -34.94 5.16 -4.25
N HIS A 470 -35.53 4.07 -4.73
CA HIS A 470 -36.69 3.45 -4.09
C HIS A 470 -36.30 2.50 -2.94
N LEU A 471 -37.14 2.37 -1.91
CA LEU A 471 -36.97 1.35 -0.87
C LEU A 471 -37.33 -0.06 -1.39
N ASN A 472 -36.70 -1.09 -0.83
CA ASN A 472 -37.08 -2.47 -1.10
C ASN A 472 -38.36 -2.87 -0.34
N LYS A 473 -39.14 -3.81 -0.89
CA LYS A 473 -40.46 -4.23 -0.39
C LYS A 473 -40.44 -5.06 0.91
N SER A 474 -39.32 -5.21 1.62
CA SER A 474 -39.26 -6.00 2.87
C SER A 474 -39.87 -5.24 4.05
N SER A 475 -40.97 -5.77 4.59
CA SER A 475 -41.58 -5.31 5.83
C SER A 475 -40.81 -5.85 7.05
N GLY A 476 -40.63 -5.02 8.09
CA GLY A 476 -40.17 -5.47 9.42
C GLY A 476 -38.73 -5.15 9.85
N THR A 477 -37.86 -4.64 8.97
CA THR A 477 -36.52 -4.12 9.33
C THR A 477 -36.56 -2.61 9.61
N GLN A 478 -35.62 -2.08 10.43
CA GLN A 478 -35.52 -0.64 10.72
C GLN A 478 -35.36 0.18 9.43
N SER A 479 -35.84 1.43 9.44
CA SER A 479 -35.83 2.39 8.32
C SER A 479 -34.48 2.44 7.59
N THR A 480 -33.39 2.49 8.34
CA THR A 480 -32.01 2.57 7.83
C THR A 480 -31.61 1.32 7.02
N TYR A 481 -32.19 0.16 7.31
CA TYR A 481 -31.92 -1.11 6.61
C TYR A 481 -32.91 -1.42 5.47
N ARG A 482 -33.97 -0.59 5.28
CA ARG A 482 -34.94 -0.74 4.18
C ARG A 482 -34.57 -0.03 2.88
N GLY A 483 -33.38 0.56 2.80
CA GLY A 483 -32.89 1.26 1.61
C GLY A 483 -32.82 0.38 0.35
N LEU A 484 -31.98 0.73 -0.62
CA LEU A 484 -31.80 0.04 -1.92
C LEU A 484 -31.39 -1.46 -1.86
N GLY A 485 -31.58 -2.16 -0.75
CA GLY A 485 -31.26 -3.57 -0.59
C GLY A 485 -29.82 -3.86 -0.20
N SER A 486 -28.99 -2.81 -0.07
CA SER A 486 -27.56 -2.99 0.13
C SER A 486 -27.00 -2.06 1.21
N ILE A 487 -26.48 -2.69 2.27
CA ILE A 487 -25.65 -2.03 3.30
C ILE A 487 -24.43 -1.36 2.64
N ASP A 488 -23.94 -1.90 1.51
CA ASP A 488 -22.78 -1.37 0.80
C ASP A 488 -23.05 -0.02 0.15
N ILE A 489 -24.26 0.19 -0.39
CA ILE A 489 -24.68 1.50 -0.88
C ILE A 489 -24.70 2.51 0.26
N MET A 490 -25.28 2.11 1.40
CA MET A 490 -25.30 2.96 2.59
C MET A 490 -23.89 3.29 3.06
N ALA A 491 -22.94 2.35 3.00
CA ALA A 491 -21.56 2.58 3.39
C ALA A 491 -20.82 3.54 2.45
N ALA A 492 -21.14 3.51 1.15
CA ALA A 492 -20.49 4.34 0.14
C ALA A 492 -20.89 5.83 0.22
N VAL A 493 -22.15 6.12 0.55
CA VAL A 493 -22.67 7.49 0.60
C VAL A 493 -22.32 8.19 1.92
N ARG A 494 -22.16 9.52 1.89
CA ARG A 494 -21.83 10.31 3.10
C ARG A 494 -23.04 10.98 3.73
N SER A 495 -24.12 11.09 2.96
CA SER A 495 -25.41 11.57 3.43
C SER A 495 -26.55 10.67 2.93
N LEU A 496 -27.52 10.41 3.81
CA LEU A 496 -28.77 9.75 3.48
C LEU A 496 -29.96 10.56 3.94
N ILE A 497 -30.84 10.88 2.99
CA ILE A 497 -32.07 11.61 3.20
C ILE A 497 -33.24 10.67 2.88
N PHE A 498 -34.14 10.48 3.84
CA PHE A 498 -35.37 9.73 3.65
C PHE A 498 -36.54 10.68 3.45
N ILE A 499 -37.39 10.43 2.44
CA ILE A 499 -38.61 11.19 2.17
C ILE A 499 -39.83 10.25 2.21
N GLY A 500 -40.85 10.62 2.99
CA GLY A 500 -42.11 9.88 3.09
C GLY A 500 -43.33 10.77 3.33
N LYS A 501 -44.51 10.28 2.93
CA LYS A 501 -45.82 10.87 3.20
C LYS A 501 -46.28 10.63 4.62
N VAL A 502 -46.92 11.65 5.19
CA VAL A 502 -47.77 11.47 6.36
C VAL A 502 -49.08 10.81 5.90
N ARG A 503 -49.42 9.62 6.40
CA ARG A 503 -50.59 8.85 5.90
C ARG A 503 -51.92 9.58 6.09
N LYS A 504 -52.08 10.30 7.20
CA LYS A 504 -53.30 11.04 7.52
C LYS A 504 -53.41 12.38 6.81
N ASP A 505 -52.29 12.91 6.35
CA ASP A 505 -52.21 14.12 5.55
C ASP A 505 -51.30 13.88 4.33
N PRO A 506 -51.85 13.25 3.26
CA PRO A 506 -51.08 12.87 2.09
C PRO A 506 -50.55 14.04 1.27
N THR A 507 -50.79 15.30 1.67
CA THR A 507 -50.13 16.48 1.09
C THR A 507 -48.81 16.78 1.81
N THR A 508 -48.64 16.36 3.06
CA THR A 508 -47.40 16.55 3.81
C THR A 508 -46.38 15.47 3.49
N ARG A 509 -45.16 15.89 3.21
CA ARG A 509 -43.95 15.05 3.08
C ARG A 509 -42.98 15.43 4.17
N VAL A 510 -42.33 14.42 4.72
CA VAL A 510 -41.28 14.60 5.74
C VAL A 510 -39.96 14.14 5.15
N LEU A 511 -38.93 14.97 5.34
CA LEU A 511 -37.54 14.78 5.00
C LEU A 511 -36.74 14.51 6.28
N ILE A 512 -36.16 13.32 6.39
CA ILE A 512 -35.44 12.84 7.57
C ILE A 512 -33.99 12.56 7.20
N HIS A 513 -33.04 13.10 7.95
CA HIS A 513 -31.61 12.91 7.70
C HIS A 513 -31.07 11.72 8.51
N GLU A 514 -31.25 10.53 7.96
CA GLU A 514 -30.89 9.24 8.59
C GLU A 514 -29.39 9.05 8.79
N LYS A 515 -28.56 9.51 7.84
CA LYS A 515 -27.11 9.36 7.90
C LYS A 515 -26.41 10.66 7.56
N SER A 516 -25.56 11.13 8.46
CA SER A 516 -24.57 12.17 8.18
C SER A 516 -23.20 11.73 8.67
N SER A 517 -22.23 11.60 7.76
CA SER A 517 -20.85 11.19 8.12
C SER A 517 -19.89 12.36 8.34
N LEU A 518 -20.26 13.57 7.92
CA LEU A 518 -19.36 14.73 7.89
C LEU A 518 -19.81 15.86 8.83
N ALA A 519 -20.99 15.72 9.44
CA ALA A 519 -21.57 16.65 10.40
C ALA A 519 -22.58 15.90 11.29
N PRO A 520 -23.06 16.49 12.40
CA PRO A 520 -24.23 15.99 13.09
C PRO A 520 -25.46 15.94 12.15
N PRO A 521 -26.38 14.97 12.34
CA PRO A 521 -27.61 14.90 11.54
C PRO A 521 -28.40 16.20 11.56
N GLY A 522 -29.01 16.49 10.41
CA GLY A 522 -29.85 17.66 10.21
C GLY A 522 -31.18 17.54 10.95
N GLU A 523 -31.86 18.67 11.13
CA GLU A 523 -33.23 18.66 11.67
C GLU A 523 -34.18 18.00 10.67
N THR A 524 -35.16 17.24 11.17
CA THR A 524 -36.21 16.70 10.31
C THR A 524 -37.08 17.85 9.83
N MET A 525 -37.38 17.87 8.53
CA MET A 525 -38.12 18.95 7.88
C MET A 525 -39.35 18.42 7.18
N ALA A 526 -40.37 19.25 7.01
CA ALA A 526 -41.55 18.91 6.23
C ALA A 526 -41.86 19.95 5.15
N PHE A 527 -42.50 19.48 4.09
CA PHE A 527 -43.04 20.31 3.01
C PHE A 527 -44.39 19.77 2.54
N LYS A 528 -45.19 20.63 1.94
CA LYS A 528 -46.46 20.30 1.30
C LYS A 528 -46.25 20.09 -0.19
N LEU A 529 -46.95 19.11 -0.75
CA LEU A 529 -46.95 18.77 -2.17
C LEU A 529 -48.23 18.03 -2.56
N GLY A 530 -48.85 18.46 -3.67
CA GLY A 530 -50.01 17.80 -4.27
C GLY A 530 -51.36 18.45 -3.95
N ASP A 531 -51.36 19.64 -3.34
CA ASP A 531 -52.50 20.56 -3.28
C ASP A 531 -52.40 21.63 -4.38
N GLU A 532 -53.44 22.47 -4.50
CA GLU A 532 -53.49 23.55 -5.50
C GLU A 532 -52.44 24.65 -5.27
N GLU A 533 -51.86 24.72 -4.07
CA GLU A 533 -50.85 25.71 -3.67
C GLU A 533 -49.42 25.31 -4.08
N GLY A 534 -49.22 24.06 -4.54
CA GLY A 534 -47.93 23.56 -4.98
C GLY A 534 -46.94 23.34 -3.84
N PHE A 535 -45.64 23.36 -4.15
CA PHE A 535 -44.60 23.07 -3.17
C PHE A 535 -44.41 24.23 -2.17
N ARG A 536 -44.53 23.94 -0.88
CA ARG A 536 -44.21 24.90 0.19
C ARG A 536 -43.62 24.24 1.43
N TRP A 537 -42.64 24.89 2.04
CA TRP A 537 -42.03 24.41 3.28
C TRP A 537 -42.99 24.57 4.46
N VAL A 538 -43.06 23.54 5.29
CA VAL A 538 -43.76 23.58 6.60
C VAL A 538 -42.78 23.99 7.70
N GLY A 539 -41.50 23.59 7.60
CA GLY A 539 -40.47 23.86 8.59
C GLY A 539 -40.00 22.60 9.31
N ALA A 540 -39.60 22.72 10.57
CA ALA A 540 -39.16 21.58 11.36
C ALA A 540 -40.35 20.67 11.70
N TYR A 541 -40.10 19.36 11.73
CA TYR A 541 -41.14 18.36 11.94
C TYR A 541 -40.63 17.25 12.87
N GLU A 542 -41.34 16.99 13.96
CA GLU A 542 -40.91 16.02 14.96
C GLU A 542 -41.49 14.64 14.65
N ILE A 543 -40.71 13.80 13.96
CA ILE A 543 -40.98 12.39 13.71
C ILE A 543 -39.68 11.67 13.30
N SER A 544 -39.56 10.39 13.65
CA SER A 544 -38.53 9.48 13.12
C SER A 544 -39.00 8.75 11.85
N ALA A 545 -38.06 8.16 11.10
CA ALA A 545 -38.44 7.44 9.88
C ALA A 545 -39.21 6.15 10.17
N ASP A 546 -38.86 5.43 11.24
CA ASP A 546 -39.61 4.24 11.68
C ASP A 546 -41.06 4.60 12.02
N GLU A 547 -41.29 5.68 12.77
CA GLU A 547 -42.63 6.15 13.10
C GLU A 547 -43.42 6.56 11.84
N LEU A 548 -42.77 7.25 10.90
CA LEU A 548 -43.39 7.64 9.63
C LEU A 548 -43.78 6.40 8.80
N LEU A 549 -42.89 5.40 8.71
CA LEU A 549 -43.12 4.15 7.99
C LEU A 549 -44.24 3.31 8.63
N ASP A 550 -44.32 3.31 9.96
CA ASP A 550 -45.40 2.68 10.72
C ASP A 550 -46.75 3.40 10.56
N GLY A 551 -46.76 4.58 9.94
CA GLY A 551 -47.96 5.38 9.70
C GLY A 551 -48.38 6.24 10.88
N LYS A 552 -47.47 6.48 11.83
CA LYS A 552 -47.67 7.48 12.89
C LYS A 552 -47.55 8.89 12.30
N GLU A 553 -48.00 9.85 13.09
CA GLU A 553 -48.05 11.26 12.73
C GLU A 553 -47.21 12.05 13.73
N GLY A 554 -46.36 12.92 13.18
CA GLY A 554 -45.58 13.88 13.95
C GLY A 554 -46.29 15.22 14.06
N LYS A 555 -45.55 16.26 14.47
CA LYS A 555 -46.07 17.63 14.55
C LYS A 555 -45.06 18.63 14.01
N ALA A 556 -45.56 19.70 13.40
CA ALA A 556 -44.74 20.85 13.03
C ALA A 556 -44.22 21.56 14.29
N THR A 557 -42.98 22.02 14.25
CA THR A 557 -42.31 22.73 15.34
C THR A 557 -41.50 23.90 14.80
N GLU A 558 -41.09 24.82 15.67
CA GLU A 558 -40.16 25.90 15.31
C GLU A 558 -38.77 25.31 15.01
N THR A 559 -38.19 25.73 13.88
CA THR A 559 -36.84 25.34 13.49
C THR A 559 -35.81 25.82 14.51
N LYS A 560 -34.63 25.17 14.57
CA LYS A 560 -33.53 25.66 15.42
C LYS A 560 -33.12 27.11 15.14
N LEU A 561 -33.25 27.58 13.89
CA LEU A 561 -32.99 28.97 13.56
C LEU A 561 -34.05 29.92 14.12
N GLU A 562 -35.33 29.57 14.02
CA GLU A 562 -36.43 30.37 14.58
C GLU A 562 -36.32 30.45 16.11
N ARG A 563 -36.08 29.31 16.76
CA ARG A 563 -35.84 29.25 18.22
C ARG A 563 -34.62 30.08 18.62
N GLY A 564 -33.52 29.99 17.86
CA GLY A 564 -32.32 30.79 18.11
C GLY A 564 -32.55 32.29 17.94
N ARG A 565 -33.31 32.71 16.93
CA ARG A 565 -33.69 34.12 16.72
C ARG A 565 -34.57 34.65 17.86
N LYS A 566 -35.52 33.83 18.31
CA LYS A 566 -36.38 34.13 19.45
C LYS A 566 -35.58 34.27 20.74
N LEU A 567 -34.67 33.32 21.00
CA LEU A 567 -33.76 33.35 22.15
C LEU A 567 -32.91 34.63 22.18
N ILE A 568 -32.32 35.05 21.05
CA ILE A 568 -31.56 36.30 20.98
C ILE A 568 -32.45 37.50 21.36
N ARG A 569 -33.67 37.57 20.82
CA ARG A 569 -34.58 38.68 21.10
C ARG A 569 -35.05 38.71 22.55
N GLU A 570 -35.40 37.58 23.13
CA GLU A 570 -35.81 37.45 24.54
C GLU A 570 -34.67 37.89 25.47
N LEU A 571 -33.46 37.36 25.24
CA LEU A 571 -32.30 37.71 26.05
C LEU A 571 -31.90 39.18 25.92
N LEU A 572 -32.06 39.78 24.74
CA LEU A 572 -31.75 41.19 24.52
C LEU A 572 -32.87 42.14 24.98
N ALA A 573 -34.11 41.66 25.08
CA ALA A 573 -35.19 42.39 25.73
C ALA A 573 -34.98 42.48 27.24
N ASP A 574 -34.53 41.38 27.86
CA ASP A 574 -34.24 41.31 29.30
C ASP A 574 -32.92 41.99 29.68
N LYS A 575 -31.90 41.85 28.83
CA LYS A 575 -30.57 42.43 29.01
C LYS A 575 -30.24 43.29 27.80
N LYS A 576 -30.00 44.60 27.99
CA LYS A 576 -29.59 45.50 26.89
C LYS A 576 -28.38 45.00 26.07
N GLU A 577 -27.59 44.09 26.64
CA GLU A 577 -26.40 43.50 26.05
C GLU A 577 -26.17 42.08 26.59
N ILE A 578 -25.65 41.16 25.75
CA ILE A 578 -25.23 39.81 26.16
C ILE A 578 -23.91 39.42 25.50
N SER A 579 -23.02 38.71 26.23
CA SER A 579 -21.79 38.18 25.64
C SER A 579 -22.06 36.98 24.74
N ILE A 580 -21.26 36.81 23.69
CA ILE A 580 -21.39 35.69 22.74
C ILE A 580 -21.24 34.34 23.47
N ARG A 581 -20.37 34.29 24.49
CA ARG A 581 -20.16 33.09 25.30
C ARG A 581 -21.42 32.72 26.09
N GLU A 582 -22.03 33.68 26.81
CA GLU A 582 -23.27 33.42 27.56
C GLU A 582 -24.42 33.02 26.62
N LEU A 583 -24.50 33.66 25.44
CA LEU A 583 -25.50 33.33 24.43
C LEU A 583 -25.34 31.88 23.92
N ASP A 584 -24.11 31.47 23.60
CA ASP A 584 -23.83 30.13 23.10
C ASP A 584 -24.06 29.05 24.20
N GLU A 585 -23.81 29.37 25.48
CA GLU A 585 -24.13 28.51 26.63
C GLU A 585 -25.66 28.30 26.77
N LYS A 586 -26.45 29.37 26.74
CA LYS A 586 -27.93 29.29 26.80
C LYS A 586 -28.54 28.60 25.57
N ALA A 587 -27.98 28.83 24.39
CA ALA A 587 -28.41 28.15 23.18
C ALA A 587 -28.17 26.63 23.27
N LYS A 588 -27.05 26.22 23.88
CA LYS A 588 -26.72 24.80 24.10
C LYS A 588 -27.71 24.12 25.04
N GLU A 589 -28.20 24.80 26.07
CA GLU A 589 -29.25 24.30 26.97
C GLU A 589 -30.57 24.00 26.22
N GLN A 590 -30.85 24.72 25.13
CA GLN A 590 -32.00 24.48 24.26
C GLN A 590 -31.70 23.54 23.07
N GLY A 591 -30.51 22.92 23.03
CA GLY A 591 -30.10 22.00 21.96
C GLY A 591 -29.74 22.68 20.64
N ILE A 592 -29.40 23.97 20.65
CA ILE A 592 -28.99 24.74 19.47
C ILE A 592 -27.44 24.78 19.44
N SER A 593 -26.87 24.44 18.28
CA SER A 593 -25.40 24.39 18.13
C SER A 593 -24.79 25.78 17.99
N GLY A 594 -23.52 25.95 18.38
CA GLY A 594 -22.80 27.22 18.20
C GLY A 594 -22.67 27.67 16.74
N ARG A 595 -22.61 26.72 15.78
CA ARG A 595 -22.68 27.04 14.34
C ARG A 595 -24.04 27.62 13.98
N THR A 596 -25.11 26.96 14.40
CA THR A 596 -26.48 27.46 14.19
C THR A 596 -26.66 28.86 14.77
N MET A 597 -26.13 29.13 15.97
CA MET A 597 -26.17 30.48 16.55
C MET A 597 -25.36 31.51 15.77
N ARG A 598 -24.20 31.12 15.23
CA ARG A 598 -23.43 31.97 14.31
C ARG A 598 -24.24 32.30 13.05
N ASP A 599 -24.95 31.33 12.49
CA ASP A 599 -25.80 31.52 11.31
C ASP A 599 -27.00 32.42 11.62
N VAL A 600 -27.67 32.23 12.77
CA VAL A 600 -28.73 33.13 13.26
C VAL A 600 -28.20 34.55 13.34
N ARG A 601 -27.06 34.77 14.00
CA ARG A 601 -26.44 36.09 14.16
C ARG A 601 -26.05 36.72 12.82
N SER A 602 -25.53 35.93 11.87
CA SER A 602 -25.21 36.39 10.52
C SER A 602 -26.44 36.87 9.77
N ARG A 603 -27.57 36.14 9.88
CA ARG A 603 -28.86 36.53 9.29
C ARG A 603 -29.47 37.74 9.96
N MET A 604 -29.23 37.91 11.26
CA MET A 604 -29.64 39.08 12.04
C MET A 604 -28.63 40.24 12.00
N LYS A 605 -27.62 40.24 11.11
CA LYS A 605 -26.59 41.29 11.06
C LYS A 605 -27.13 42.73 10.95
N ASN A 606 -28.31 42.89 10.38
CA ASN A 606 -28.97 44.18 10.24
C ASN A 606 -29.74 44.60 11.51
N GLU A 607 -30.07 43.66 12.40
CA GLU A 607 -30.76 43.87 13.68
C GLU A 607 -29.78 43.95 14.87
N LEU A 608 -28.56 43.42 14.71
CA LEU A 608 -27.57 43.30 15.78
C LEU A 608 -26.38 44.25 15.58
N GLU A 609 -25.87 44.77 16.69
CA GLU A 609 -24.60 45.51 16.79
C GLU A 609 -23.60 44.71 17.62
N TYR A 610 -22.36 44.62 17.14
CA TYR A 610 -21.28 43.90 17.79
C TYR A 610 -20.33 44.87 18.50
N GLN A 611 -19.99 44.57 19.75
CA GLN A 611 -19.05 45.36 20.54
C GLN A 611 -18.22 44.47 21.47
N VAL A 612 -17.25 45.08 22.16
CA VAL A 612 -16.47 44.43 23.21
C VAL A 612 -16.95 44.99 24.53
N ASN A 613 -17.44 44.13 25.43
CA ASN A 613 -17.98 44.55 26.71
C ASN A 613 -16.87 44.93 27.71
N GLU A 614 -17.25 45.43 28.90
CA GLU A 614 -16.32 45.84 29.97
C GLU A 614 -15.38 44.71 30.46
N LYS A 615 -15.73 43.45 30.18
CA LYS A 615 -14.92 42.26 30.52
C LYS A 615 -14.01 41.80 29.38
N GLN A 616 -13.85 42.61 28.32
CA GLN A 616 -13.11 42.28 27.10
C GLN A 616 -13.65 41.06 26.33
N GLU A 617 -14.95 40.77 26.45
CA GLU A 617 -15.61 39.72 25.68
C GLU A 617 -16.41 40.32 24.52
N ASN A 618 -16.43 39.62 23.38
CA ASN A 618 -17.31 39.97 22.27
C ASN A 618 -18.77 39.81 22.69
N SER A 619 -19.55 40.87 22.56
CA SER A 619 -20.97 40.95 22.92
C SER A 619 -21.82 41.46 21.76
N ILE A 620 -23.13 41.26 21.90
CA ILE A 620 -24.14 41.77 20.96
C ILE A 620 -25.21 42.57 21.70
N ARG A 621 -25.78 43.55 21.00
CA ARG A 621 -26.99 44.29 21.38
C ARG A 621 -27.91 44.49 20.18
N LEU A 622 -29.19 44.81 20.41
CA LEU A 622 -30.10 45.22 19.34
C LEU A 622 -29.73 46.63 18.87
N LYS A 623 -29.76 46.86 17.56
CA LYS A 623 -29.68 48.20 16.99
C LYS A 623 -30.95 48.97 17.34
N GLU A 624 -30.78 50.22 17.78
CA GLU A 624 -31.90 51.15 18.03
C GLU A 624 -32.64 51.55 16.75
#